data_AF-A0A2G9PQN9-F1
#
_entry.id   AF-A0A2G9PQN9-F1
#
_cell.length_a   1.000
_cell.length_b   1.000
_cell.length_c   1.000
_cell.angle_alpha   90.00
_cell.angle_beta   90.00
_cell.angle_gamma   90.00
#
_symmetry.space_group_name_H-M   'P 1'
#
loop_
_entity.id
_entity.type
_entity.pdbx_description
1 polymer ?
#
loop_
_entity_poly.entity_id
_entity_poly.type
_entity_poly.pdbx_seq_one_letter_code
_entity_poly.pdbx_strand_id
1 'polypeptide(L)'
;MADVYVNSKFVGTVDNAEGFKKQIIEERRKSTLPYLVNVQHNEKEDAIYVETTKGRARRPLLVVREGKPIITDHHMKQLERGELTWSDLVKQGVIEYLDSAEEENALVAFYESELTMDHTHLEISPLDILGLCSSLVPFGDFNQSTRLNAGSKNQKQAIGFYAANYPVRMDMDVNLLETPQVPVVQTMMHKVAEYDKHPSGQNIVVAIMTYKGYNMEDAIILNKGAIDRGLARSFYYRPSTSEELRYTGGLTDEICVPDKDVKGYKSEKDYRFLEDDGIISPECKAKEGDVIIGKTSPPRFLSSMDEYNLTSNTRRESSVALAHGEKGTVDFVLVTENEEGNKLAYVRMRDQRIPEIGDKFTSRHGQKGVIGLILPHTDMPFSASGITPDLLFSPHGVPSRMTIAHLIELVGGKVGALAGRHIDGTTFDGETSDDLRKELLGLGFRENGSETLYNGVTGEQFEAKIFVGSMYYLKLKHMVANKLHSRARGPIQLLTRQPTEGRAKEGGLRLGEMEKDTFVAHGASLLLKERFDSDNTVVPVCESCGMIAVHNDFKNQSYCPVCGENVEINNIELSYAFKLIVDEFRSLGINMKIKLENKY
;
A
#
# COMPACT_ATOMS: atom_id res chain seq x y z
N MET A 1 38.69 35.35 -22.52
CA MET A 1 39.06 35.45 -21.09
C MET A 1 37.81 35.00 -20.40
N ALA A 2 37.83 33.80 -19.85
CA ALA A 2 36.64 33.19 -19.32
C ALA A 2 36.36 33.66 -17.90
N ASP A 3 35.11 33.97 -17.60
CA ASP A 3 34.69 34.34 -16.24
C ASP A 3 34.67 33.11 -15.33
N VAL A 4 35.14 33.23 -14.10
CA VAL A 4 35.16 32.14 -13.12
C VAL A 4 34.17 32.44 -12.00
N TYR A 5 33.21 31.54 -11.82
CA TYR A 5 32.19 31.58 -10.78
C TYR A 5 32.43 30.44 -9.80
N VAL A 6 32.38 30.73 -8.50
CA VAL A 6 32.40 29.73 -7.42
C VAL A 6 31.09 29.80 -6.66
N ASN A 7 30.30 28.73 -6.68
CA ASN A 7 28.94 28.70 -6.13
C ASN A 7 28.09 29.89 -6.62
N SER A 8 28.08 30.09 -7.94
CA SER A 8 27.43 31.21 -8.65
C SER A 8 27.91 32.63 -8.26
N LYS A 9 29.01 32.78 -7.52
CA LYS A 9 29.62 34.08 -7.24
C LYS A 9 30.81 34.30 -8.16
N PHE A 10 30.85 35.42 -8.86
CA PHE A 10 32.00 35.80 -9.66
C PHE A 10 33.25 35.98 -8.78
N VAL A 11 34.35 35.34 -9.15
CA VAL A 11 35.62 35.39 -8.42
C VAL A 11 36.74 36.02 -9.24
N GLY A 12 36.72 35.90 -10.57
CA GLY A 12 37.74 36.48 -11.43
C GLY A 12 37.65 35.96 -12.86
N THR A 13 38.71 36.14 -13.64
CA THR A 13 38.80 35.68 -15.04
C THR A 13 40.05 34.81 -15.26
N VAL A 14 40.00 33.96 -16.28
CA VAL A 14 41.12 33.11 -16.69
C VAL A 14 41.34 33.16 -18.21
N ASP A 15 42.59 33.15 -18.66
CA ASP A 15 42.92 33.24 -20.08
C ASP A 15 42.65 31.92 -20.85
N ASN A 16 42.96 30.78 -20.24
CA ASN A 16 42.78 29.45 -20.83
C ASN A 16 41.78 28.62 -20.00
N ALA A 17 40.52 28.63 -20.43
CA ALA A 17 39.44 28.00 -19.68
C ALA A 17 39.58 26.47 -19.60
N GLU A 18 39.89 25.82 -20.72
CA GLU A 18 40.03 24.36 -20.78
C GLU A 18 41.26 23.87 -20.01
N GLY A 19 42.35 24.65 -20.03
CA GLY A 19 43.53 24.40 -19.20
C GLY A 19 43.20 24.47 -17.70
N PHE A 20 42.44 25.49 -17.27
CA PHE A 20 42.04 25.66 -15.88
C PHE A 20 41.10 24.55 -15.40
N LYS A 21 40.10 24.17 -16.21
CA LYS A 21 39.23 23.03 -15.95
C LYS A 21 40.03 21.74 -15.77
N LYS A 22 40.93 21.42 -16.71
CA LYS A 22 41.80 20.23 -16.64
C LYS A 22 42.65 20.24 -15.38
N GLN A 23 43.20 21.38 -15.00
CA GLN A 23 43.98 21.51 -13.78
C GLN A 23 43.15 21.20 -12.52
N ILE A 24 41.92 21.71 -12.41
CA ILE A 24 41.02 21.39 -11.29
C ILE A 24 40.73 19.88 -11.24
N ILE A 25 40.41 19.27 -12.37
CA ILE A 25 40.12 17.84 -12.48
C ILE A 25 41.34 17.01 -12.10
N GLU A 26 42.54 17.37 -12.57
CA GLU A 26 43.78 16.67 -12.23
C GLU A 26 44.14 16.78 -10.74
N GLU A 27 44.00 17.97 -10.15
CA GLU A 27 44.23 18.16 -8.71
C GLU A 27 43.17 17.44 -7.86
N ARG A 28 41.94 17.29 -8.36
CA ARG A 28 40.91 16.44 -7.74
C ARG A 28 41.29 14.97 -7.81
N ARG A 29 41.76 14.48 -8.96
CA ARG A 29 42.19 13.08 -9.16
C ARG A 29 43.44 12.71 -8.36
N LYS A 30 44.31 13.68 -8.06
CA LYS A 30 45.47 13.51 -7.15
C LYS A 30 45.08 13.56 -5.65
N SER A 31 43.81 13.78 -5.34
CA SER A 31 43.31 14.05 -3.98
C SER A 31 43.88 15.32 -3.32
N THR A 32 44.45 16.26 -4.09
CA THR A 32 44.86 17.58 -3.58
C THR A 32 43.61 18.43 -3.30
N LEU A 33 42.63 18.38 -4.20
CA LEU A 33 41.32 18.98 -4.02
C LEU A 33 40.31 17.93 -3.53
N PRO A 34 39.32 18.32 -2.71
CA PRO A 34 38.24 17.41 -2.34
C PRO A 34 37.49 16.90 -3.58
N TYR A 35 37.19 15.60 -3.63
CA TYR A 35 36.36 14.98 -4.67
C TYR A 35 34.93 15.56 -4.77
N LEU A 36 34.56 16.44 -3.83
CA LEU A 36 33.29 17.16 -3.81
C LEU A 36 33.25 18.36 -4.76
N VAL A 37 34.40 18.87 -5.18
CA VAL A 37 34.49 20.00 -6.10
C VAL A 37 34.11 19.52 -7.49
N ASN A 38 33.15 20.16 -8.15
CA ASN A 38 32.80 19.91 -9.54
C ASN A 38 33.08 21.16 -10.38
N VAL A 39 33.45 20.98 -11.64
CA VAL A 39 33.80 22.08 -12.54
C VAL A 39 33.14 21.90 -13.90
N GLN A 40 32.41 22.92 -14.34
CA GLN A 40 31.82 22.99 -15.68
C GLN A 40 32.48 24.13 -16.45
N HIS A 41 32.81 23.88 -17.71
CA HIS A 41 33.16 24.90 -18.69
C HIS A 41 31.99 25.07 -19.65
N ASN A 42 31.33 26.23 -19.58
CA ASN A 42 30.26 26.60 -20.50
C ASN A 42 30.86 27.37 -21.68
N GLU A 43 31.08 26.68 -22.80
CA GLU A 43 31.68 27.26 -24.01
C GLU A 43 30.84 28.40 -24.62
N LYS A 44 29.51 28.40 -24.40
CA LYS A 44 28.63 29.44 -24.95
C LYS A 44 28.76 30.78 -24.25
N GLU A 45 29.08 30.75 -22.96
CA GLU A 45 29.21 31.93 -22.11
C GLU A 45 30.67 32.35 -21.92
N ASP A 46 31.64 31.56 -22.40
CA ASP A 46 33.05 31.65 -22.04
C ASP A 46 33.18 31.77 -20.51
N ALA A 47 32.59 30.82 -19.77
CA ALA A 47 32.54 30.85 -18.31
C ALA A 47 32.83 29.49 -17.68
N ILE A 48 33.48 29.51 -16.51
CA ILE A 48 33.78 28.35 -15.68
C ILE A 48 32.99 28.44 -14.40
N TYR A 49 32.22 27.40 -14.11
CA TYR A 49 31.45 27.25 -12.90
C TYR A 49 32.09 26.18 -12.02
N VAL A 50 32.53 26.58 -10.83
CA VAL A 50 33.06 25.67 -9.81
C VAL A 50 32.03 25.54 -8.69
N GLU A 51 31.51 24.34 -8.52
CA GLU A 51 30.47 24.04 -7.54
C GLU A 51 31.02 23.24 -6.36
N THR A 52 30.77 23.76 -5.16
CA THR A 52 31.17 23.17 -3.87
C THR A 52 30.00 23.10 -2.88
N THR A 53 28.80 23.46 -3.33
CA THR A 53 27.57 23.48 -2.54
C THR A 53 27.16 22.08 -2.07
N LYS A 54 26.45 22.03 -0.93
CA LYS A 54 25.85 20.81 -0.38
C LYS A 54 24.49 20.53 -1.05
N GLY A 55 24.11 19.25 -1.15
CA GLY A 55 22.79 18.84 -1.65
C GLY A 55 22.73 18.48 -3.14
N ARG A 56 23.85 18.53 -3.85
CA ARG A 56 23.93 18.14 -5.27
C ARG A 56 23.85 16.62 -5.42
N ALA A 57 23.02 16.17 -6.36
CA ALA A 57 23.02 14.80 -6.84
C ALA A 57 24.24 14.60 -7.75
N ARG A 58 24.97 13.51 -7.53
CA ARG A 58 26.17 13.18 -8.28
C ARG A 58 26.18 11.72 -8.65
N ARG A 59 26.68 11.43 -9.85
CA ARG A 59 26.80 10.10 -10.42
C ARG A 59 28.28 9.69 -10.42
N PRO A 60 28.65 8.59 -9.74
CA PRO A 60 29.99 8.05 -9.85
C PRO A 60 30.18 7.43 -11.24
N LEU A 61 31.32 7.68 -11.87
CA LEU A 61 31.70 7.09 -13.16
C LEU A 61 33.15 6.62 -13.11
N LEU A 62 33.48 5.64 -13.96
CA LEU A 62 34.86 5.20 -14.17
C LEU A 62 35.56 6.18 -15.12
N VAL A 63 36.74 6.65 -14.75
CA VAL A 63 37.51 7.55 -15.59
C VAL A 63 38.13 6.78 -16.75
N VAL A 64 38.03 7.33 -17.96
CA VAL A 64 38.65 6.79 -19.18
C VAL A 64 39.77 7.73 -19.64
N ARG A 65 40.89 7.14 -20.09
CA ARG A 65 41.98 7.87 -20.75
C ARG A 65 42.40 7.12 -22.00
N GLU A 66 42.52 7.85 -23.11
CA GLU A 66 43.00 7.30 -24.39
C GLU A 66 42.23 6.02 -24.80
N GLY A 67 40.90 6.05 -24.62
CA GLY A 67 40.01 4.94 -24.96
C GLY A 67 40.09 3.72 -24.05
N LYS A 68 40.76 3.80 -22.89
CA LYS A 68 40.82 2.72 -21.90
C LYS A 68 40.38 3.19 -20.52
N PRO A 69 39.59 2.40 -19.78
CA PRO A 69 39.27 2.73 -18.40
C PRO A 69 40.53 2.65 -17.54
N ILE A 70 40.64 3.54 -16.54
CA ILE A 70 41.78 3.53 -15.60
C ILE A 70 41.70 2.32 -14.66
N ILE A 71 40.50 1.79 -14.41
CA ILE A 71 40.34 0.58 -13.62
C ILE A 71 40.99 -0.62 -14.34
N THR A 72 41.71 -1.46 -13.60
CA THR A 72 42.46 -2.60 -14.15
C THR A 72 42.06 -3.88 -13.44
N ASP A 73 42.34 -5.03 -14.06
CA ASP A 73 42.16 -6.35 -13.43
C ASP A 73 42.90 -6.48 -12.10
N HIS A 74 43.99 -5.74 -11.90
CA HIS A 74 44.70 -5.71 -10.62
C HIS A 74 43.85 -5.06 -9.54
N HIS A 75 43.25 -3.90 -9.81
CA HIS A 75 42.31 -3.26 -8.89
C HIS A 75 41.13 -4.18 -8.56
N MET A 76 40.59 -4.90 -9.56
CA MET A 76 39.50 -5.86 -9.34
C MET A 76 39.89 -6.98 -8.39
N LYS A 77 41.07 -7.59 -8.58
CA LYS A 77 41.58 -8.63 -7.66
C LYS A 77 41.86 -8.10 -6.25
N GLN A 78 42.27 -6.84 -6.12
CA GLN A 78 42.48 -6.21 -4.81
C GLN A 78 41.14 -5.93 -4.10
N LEU A 79 40.11 -5.50 -4.84
CA LEU A 79 38.75 -5.34 -4.32
C LEU A 79 38.17 -6.67 -3.84
N GLU A 80 38.34 -7.75 -4.61
CA GLU A 80 37.88 -9.10 -4.24
C GLU A 80 38.56 -9.62 -2.95
N ARG A 81 39.82 -9.26 -2.71
CA ARG A 81 40.56 -9.60 -1.49
C ARG A 81 40.28 -8.67 -0.31
N GLY A 82 39.55 -7.57 -0.53
CA GLY A 82 39.32 -6.54 0.47
C GLY A 82 40.56 -5.70 0.80
N GLU A 83 41.59 -5.70 -0.05
CA GLU A 83 42.80 -4.88 0.11
C GLU A 83 42.56 -3.41 -0.26
N LEU A 84 41.54 -3.16 -1.10
CA LEU A 84 41.21 -1.85 -1.64
C LEU A 84 39.72 -1.56 -1.38
N THR A 85 39.39 -0.34 -0.98
CA THR A 85 37.99 0.07 -0.74
C THR A 85 37.51 1.04 -1.82
N TRP A 86 36.18 1.23 -1.91
CA TRP A 86 35.59 2.23 -2.81
C TRP A 86 36.19 3.63 -2.62
N SER A 87 36.42 4.04 -1.36
CA SER A 87 37.04 5.33 -1.05
C SER A 87 38.48 5.42 -1.56
N ASP A 88 39.21 4.32 -1.65
CA ASP A 88 40.57 4.31 -2.18
C ASP A 88 40.57 4.46 -3.70
N LEU A 89 39.62 3.85 -4.43
CA LEU A 89 39.45 4.08 -5.87
C LEU A 89 39.17 5.55 -6.21
N VAL A 90 38.33 6.19 -5.39
CA VAL A 90 38.04 7.63 -5.53
C VAL A 90 39.30 8.45 -5.28
N LYS A 91 40.08 8.13 -4.23
CA LYS A 91 41.33 8.85 -3.93
C LYS A 91 42.41 8.65 -4.99
N GLN A 92 42.45 7.48 -5.61
CA GLN A 92 43.36 7.17 -6.72
C GLN A 92 42.91 7.81 -8.05
N GLY A 93 41.75 8.48 -8.08
CA GLY A 93 41.21 9.11 -9.28
C GLY A 93 40.72 8.11 -10.34
N VAL A 94 40.42 6.87 -9.93
CA VAL A 94 39.82 5.83 -10.80
C VAL A 94 38.33 6.09 -10.98
N ILE A 95 37.67 6.51 -9.90
CA ILE A 95 36.24 6.85 -9.88
C ILE A 95 36.08 8.34 -9.65
N GLU A 96 35.21 8.97 -10.42
CA GLU A 96 34.93 10.39 -10.36
C GLU A 96 33.42 10.64 -10.18
N TYR A 97 33.07 11.55 -9.27
CA TYR A 97 31.68 11.93 -9.05
C TYR A 97 31.35 13.18 -9.86
N LEU A 98 30.53 13.04 -10.89
CA LEU A 98 30.05 14.17 -11.69
C LEU A 98 28.70 14.63 -11.18
N ASP A 99 28.51 15.95 -11.07
CA ASP A 99 27.17 16.51 -10.95
C ASP A 99 26.59 16.80 -12.34
N SER A 100 25.32 17.20 -12.40
CA SER A 100 24.62 17.48 -13.66
C SER A 100 25.29 18.58 -14.50
N ALA A 101 26.04 19.50 -13.87
CA ALA A 101 26.68 20.60 -14.58
C ALA A 101 27.98 20.12 -15.25
N GLU A 102 28.82 19.39 -14.51
CA GLU A 102 30.06 18.83 -15.05
C GLU A 102 29.80 17.71 -16.06
N GLU A 103 28.70 16.96 -15.91
CA GLU A 103 28.29 15.92 -16.86
C GLU A 103 28.03 16.46 -18.28
N GLU A 104 27.65 17.73 -18.43
CA GLU A 104 27.50 18.40 -19.74
C GLU A 104 28.82 18.45 -20.53
N ASN A 105 29.96 18.34 -19.85
CA ASN A 105 31.28 18.27 -20.46
C ASN A 105 31.86 16.84 -20.53
N ALA A 106 31.07 15.81 -20.25
CA ALA A 106 31.49 14.42 -20.26
C ALA A 106 30.84 13.62 -21.39
N LEU A 107 31.61 12.75 -22.03
CA LEU A 107 31.12 11.75 -22.97
C LEU A 107 31.26 10.37 -22.32
N VAL A 108 30.12 9.79 -21.94
CA VAL A 108 30.05 8.55 -21.14
C VAL A 108 29.65 7.37 -22.04
N ALA A 109 30.46 6.31 -22.04
CA ALA A 109 30.10 5.03 -22.67
C ALA A 109 29.30 4.15 -21.70
N PHE A 110 28.36 3.33 -22.21
CA PHE A 110 27.63 2.37 -21.37
C PHE A 110 28.39 1.05 -21.21
N TYR A 111 29.02 0.59 -22.30
CA TYR A 111 29.79 -0.65 -22.31
C TYR A 111 31.24 -0.40 -22.73
N GLU A 112 32.15 -1.23 -22.21
CA GLU A 112 33.57 -1.15 -22.59
C GLU A 112 33.79 -1.33 -24.10
N SER A 113 32.92 -2.09 -24.78
CA SER A 113 32.98 -2.30 -26.23
C SER A 113 32.71 -1.05 -27.06
N GLU A 114 32.10 -0.02 -26.47
CA GLU A 114 31.74 1.24 -27.14
C GLU A 114 32.83 2.32 -26.99
N LEU A 115 33.87 2.04 -26.19
CA LEU A 115 34.91 3.02 -25.89
C LEU A 115 35.68 3.45 -27.15
N THR A 116 35.79 4.76 -27.30
CA THR A 116 36.60 5.44 -28.32
C THR A 116 37.57 6.41 -27.64
N MET A 117 38.47 7.01 -28.42
CA MET A 117 39.42 8.02 -27.91
C MET A 117 38.74 9.29 -27.36
N ASP A 118 37.48 9.54 -27.74
CA ASP A 118 36.74 10.74 -27.35
C ASP A 118 36.00 10.57 -26.02
N HIS A 119 35.80 9.32 -25.56
CA HIS A 119 35.09 9.04 -24.32
C HIS A 119 35.91 9.48 -23.11
N THR A 120 35.26 10.21 -22.20
CA THR A 120 35.89 10.70 -20.98
C THR A 120 35.63 9.79 -19.78
N HIS A 121 34.49 9.10 -19.79
CA HIS A 121 34.05 8.23 -18.70
C HIS A 121 33.35 6.98 -19.23
N LEU A 122 33.22 5.98 -18.36
CA LEU A 122 32.52 4.72 -18.57
C LEU A 122 31.54 4.49 -17.42
N GLU A 123 30.35 3.97 -17.73
CA GLU A 123 29.37 3.56 -16.74
C GLU A 123 29.87 2.37 -15.90
N ILE A 124 29.59 2.37 -14.60
CA ILE A 124 29.92 1.24 -13.73
C ILE A 124 29.03 0.04 -14.07
N SER A 125 27.71 0.26 -14.10
CA SER A 125 26.74 -0.69 -14.61
C SER A 125 25.55 0.04 -15.23
N PRO A 126 25.06 -0.37 -16.41
CA PRO A 126 23.82 0.18 -16.98
C PRO A 126 22.59 0.03 -16.06
N LEU A 127 22.65 -0.89 -15.08
CA LEU A 127 21.60 -1.08 -14.08
C LEU A 127 21.40 0.13 -13.15
N ASP A 128 22.44 0.97 -12.97
CA ASP A 128 22.45 2.09 -12.02
C ASP A 128 21.42 3.18 -12.36
N ILE A 129 20.89 3.18 -13.59
CA ILE A 129 19.77 4.05 -14.00
C ILE A 129 18.47 3.71 -13.27
N LEU A 130 18.32 2.48 -12.76
CA LEU A 130 17.11 2.00 -12.12
C LEU A 130 17.19 2.10 -10.59
N GLY A 131 16.09 2.54 -9.97
CA GLY A 131 15.96 2.49 -8.51
C GLY A 131 15.76 1.06 -7.99
N LEU A 132 16.07 0.84 -6.71
CA LEU A 132 16.02 -0.47 -6.03
C LEU A 132 14.81 -1.34 -6.41
N CYS A 133 13.59 -0.84 -6.24
CA CYS A 133 12.38 -1.63 -6.49
C CYS A 133 12.18 -1.99 -7.98
N SER A 134 12.66 -1.15 -8.90
CA SER A 134 12.56 -1.43 -10.33
C SER A 134 13.58 -2.48 -10.75
N SER A 135 14.78 -2.44 -10.17
CA SER A 135 15.85 -3.41 -10.39
C SER A 135 15.58 -4.80 -9.79
N LEU A 136 14.56 -4.94 -8.93
CA LEU A 136 14.08 -6.23 -8.45
C LEU A 136 13.11 -6.92 -9.43
N VAL A 137 12.68 -6.25 -10.50
CA VAL A 137 11.89 -6.87 -11.56
C VAL A 137 12.85 -7.55 -12.55
N PRO A 138 12.80 -8.89 -12.72
CA PRO A 138 13.71 -9.56 -13.63
C PRO A 138 13.38 -9.22 -15.09
N PHE A 139 14.40 -9.24 -15.95
CA PHE A 139 14.28 -8.98 -17.39
C PHE A 139 13.49 -7.68 -17.67
N GLY A 140 13.80 -6.62 -16.91
CA GLY A 140 13.02 -5.38 -16.90
C GLY A 140 12.94 -4.69 -18.26
N ASP A 141 13.97 -4.86 -19.09
CA ASP A 141 14.16 -4.38 -20.45
C ASP A 141 13.20 -5.02 -21.47
N PHE A 142 12.65 -6.20 -21.16
CA PHE A 142 11.64 -6.87 -21.98
C PHE A 142 10.19 -6.53 -21.57
N ASN A 143 9.99 -5.53 -20.71
CA ASN A 143 8.68 -5.03 -20.35
C ASN A 143 8.38 -3.68 -21.00
N GLN A 144 7.10 -3.44 -21.27
CA GLN A 144 6.62 -2.08 -21.48
C GLN A 144 6.89 -1.22 -20.22
N SER A 145 7.32 0.02 -20.39
CA SER A 145 7.69 0.93 -19.29
C SER A 145 6.59 1.10 -18.22
N THR A 146 5.33 1.18 -18.64
CA THR A 146 4.17 1.27 -17.74
C THR A 146 4.03 0.02 -16.85
N ARG A 147 4.38 -1.16 -17.38
CA ARG A 147 4.33 -2.45 -16.67
C ARG A 147 5.50 -2.62 -15.73
N LEU A 148 6.71 -2.21 -16.15
CA LEU A 148 7.88 -2.18 -15.26
C LEU A 148 7.61 -1.30 -14.03
N ASN A 149 7.06 -0.10 -14.25
CA ASN A 149 6.65 0.80 -13.16
C ASN A 149 5.56 0.21 -12.26
N ALA A 150 4.58 -0.49 -12.84
CA ALA A 150 3.56 -1.19 -12.07
C ALA A 150 4.16 -2.32 -11.22
N GLY A 151 5.08 -3.11 -11.79
CA GLY A 151 5.84 -4.16 -11.10
C GLY A 151 6.62 -3.63 -9.90
N SER A 152 7.38 -2.55 -10.10
CA SER A 152 8.12 -1.85 -9.04
C SER A 152 7.22 -1.38 -7.89
N LYS A 153 6.04 -0.82 -8.20
CA LYS A 153 5.04 -0.43 -7.18
C LYS A 153 4.42 -1.62 -6.46
N ASN A 154 4.24 -2.75 -7.15
CA ASN A 154 3.65 -3.95 -6.58
C ASN A 154 4.54 -4.59 -5.52
N GLN A 155 5.85 -4.56 -5.71
CA GLN A 155 6.78 -5.09 -4.72
C GLN A 155 6.63 -4.41 -3.36
N LYS A 156 6.35 -3.10 -3.34
CA LYS A 156 6.08 -2.32 -2.10
C LYS A 156 4.75 -2.68 -1.43
N GLN A 157 3.83 -3.31 -2.16
CA GLN A 157 2.50 -3.69 -1.67
C GLN A 157 2.40 -5.18 -1.31
N ALA A 158 3.45 -5.94 -1.61
CA ALA A 158 3.53 -7.36 -1.36
C ALA A 158 3.62 -7.65 0.14
N ILE A 159 2.98 -8.74 0.56
CA ILE A 159 3.03 -9.23 1.92
C ILE A 159 4.26 -10.13 2.05
N GLY A 160 5.08 -9.88 3.07
CA GLY A 160 6.32 -10.61 3.28
C GLY A 160 6.76 -10.59 4.72
N PHE A 161 7.99 -11.05 4.93
CA PHE A 161 8.66 -10.93 6.22
C PHE A 161 9.26 -9.53 6.35
N TYR A 162 8.68 -8.67 7.19
CA TYR A 162 9.05 -7.24 7.22
C TYR A 162 10.09 -6.89 8.30
N ALA A 163 10.12 -7.61 9.42
CA ALA A 163 11.04 -7.35 10.53
C ALA A 163 11.23 -8.61 11.39
N ALA A 164 12.48 -8.93 11.75
CA ALA A 164 12.78 -10.08 12.60
C ALA A 164 12.20 -9.96 14.02
N ASN A 165 12.15 -8.75 14.57
CA ASN A 165 11.62 -8.47 15.89
C ASN A 165 10.10 -8.16 15.90
N TYR A 166 9.37 -8.51 14.84
CA TYR A 166 7.91 -8.36 14.82
C TYR A 166 7.20 -8.98 16.03
N PRO A 167 7.64 -10.09 16.67
CA PRO A 167 6.91 -10.69 17.78
C PRO A 167 6.82 -9.77 19.01
N VAL A 168 7.73 -8.81 19.17
CA VAL A 168 7.74 -7.86 20.30
C VAL A 168 7.31 -6.44 19.90
N ARG A 169 6.99 -6.20 18.62
CA ARG A 169 6.65 -4.87 18.09
C ARG A 169 5.15 -4.60 18.09
N MET A 170 4.77 -3.37 18.43
CA MET A 170 3.39 -2.88 18.29
C MET A 170 3.28 -2.00 17.04
N ASP A 171 3.21 -2.62 15.86
CA ASP A 171 3.01 -1.92 14.59
C ASP A 171 1.53 -1.97 14.16
N MET A 172 1.02 -0.90 13.56
CA MET A 172 -0.35 -0.83 13.03
C MET A 172 -0.47 -1.44 11.63
N ASP A 173 -1.56 -2.16 11.37
CA ASP A 173 -1.95 -2.68 10.04
C ASP A 173 -0.88 -3.49 9.30
N VAL A 174 -0.27 -4.44 10.01
CA VAL A 174 0.80 -5.27 9.47
C VAL A 174 0.26 -6.58 8.93
N ASN A 175 0.82 -7.04 7.82
CA ASN A 175 0.57 -8.38 7.29
C ASN A 175 1.89 -9.15 7.21
N LEU A 176 1.89 -10.39 7.67
CA LEU A 176 3.04 -11.29 7.63
C LEU A 176 2.69 -12.53 6.80
N LEU A 177 3.53 -12.87 5.82
CA LEU A 177 3.36 -14.11 5.05
C LEU A 177 3.87 -15.30 5.87
N GLU A 178 3.13 -16.42 5.91
CA GLU A 178 3.51 -17.59 6.72
C GLU A 178 4.75 -18.30 6.18
N THR A 179 4.83 -18.48 4.87
CA THR A 179 5.89 -19.26 4.21
C THR A 179 6.49 -18.47 3.04
N PRO A 180 7.17 -17.34 3.30
CA PRO A 180 7.84 -16.58 2.24
C PRO A 180 9.01 -17.39 1.66
N GLN A 181 9.26 -17.25 0.37
CA GLN A 181 10.33 -17.96 -0.34
C GLN A 181 11.26 -17.00 -1.06
N VAL A 182 12.49 -17.44 -1.30
CA VAL A 182 13.42 -16.71 -2.14
C VAL A 182 13.08 -16.97 -3.62
N PRO A 183 13.03 -15.95 -4.49
CA PRO A 183 12.74 -16.14 -5.91
C PRO A 183 13.81 -17.01 -6.59
N VAL A 184 13.38 -17.92 -7.48
CA VAL A 184 14.30 -18.74 -8.29
C VAL A 184 15.05 -17.89 -9.31
N VAL A 185 14.34 -17.01 -10.01
CA VAL A 185 14.94 -16.01 -10.91
C VAL A 185 15.25 -14.74 -10.12
N GLN A 186 16.52 -14.42 -9.99
CA GLN A 186 17.02 -13.30 -9.19
C GLN A 186 17.70 -12.26 -10.06
N THR A 187 17.78 -11.05 -9.55
CA THR A 187 18.64 -10.00 -10.10
C THR A 187 19.79 -9.76 -9.13
N MET A 188 20.87 -9.13 -9.59
CA MET A 188 21.98 -8.70 -8.74
C MET A 188 21.50 -7.94 -7.49
N MET A 189 20.46 -7.12 -7.64
CA MET A 189 19.87 -6.34 -6.54
C MET A 189 19.23 -7.17 -5.44
N HIS A 190 18.82 -8.42 -5.71
CA HIS A 190 18.33 -9.30 -4.64
C HIS A 190 19.45 -9.66 -3.65
N LYS A 191 20.68 -9.85 -4.14
CA LYS A 191 21.86 -10.12 -3.30
C LYS A 191 22.29 -8.87 -2.55
N VAL A 192 22.36 -7.72 -3.26
CA VAL A 192 22.75 -6.43 -2.66
C VAL A 192 21.77 -6.00 -1.57
N ALA A 193 20.47 -6.23 -1.76
CA ALA A 193 19.43 -5.88 -0.80
C ALA A 193 19.24 -6.94 0.31
N GLU A 194 20.00 -8.04 0.30
CA GLU A 194 19.81 -9.19 1.20
C GLU A 194 18.34 -9.66 1.25
N TYR A 195 17.73 -9.73 0.07
CA TYR A 195 16.30 -10.02 -0.08
C TYR A 195 15.94 -11.43 0.44
N ASP A 196 16.91 -12.34 0.49
CA ASP A 196 16.80 -13.67 1.08
C ASP A 196 16.47 -13.65 2.58
N LYS A 197 16.88 -12.59 3.30
CA LYS A 197 16.54 -12.40 4.71
C LYS A 197 15.10 -11.92 4.92
N HIS A 198 14.51 -11.25 3.92
CA HIS A 198 13.19 -10.62 4.01
C HIS A 198 12.31 -10.82 2.74
N PRO A 199 12.02 -12.06 2.32
CA PRO A 199 11.25 -12.30 1.10
C PRO A 199 9.76 -11.90 1.23
N SER A 200 9.15 -11.50 0.11
CA SER A 200 7.76 -11.02 0.05
C SER A 200 6.82 -11.74 -0.94
N GLY A 201 7.07 -13.02 -1.20
CA GLY A 201 6.30 -13.81 -2.15
C GLY A 201 6.66 -15.29 -2.10
N GLN A 202 6.14 -16.04 -3.08
CA GLN A 202 6.34 -17.48 -3.21
C GLN A 202 6.56 -17.86 -4.67
N ASN A 203 7.38 -18.88 -4.92
CA ASN A 203 7.50 -19.48 -6.25
C ASN A 203 6.30 -20.42 -6.46
N ILE A 204 5.60 -20.23 -7.58
CA ILE A 204 4.42 -21.00 -7.92
C ILE A 204 4.51 -21.50 -9.36
N VAL A 205 3.84 -22.62 -9.65
CA VAL A 205 3.69 -23.12 -11.02
C VAL A 205 2.50 -22.43 -11.67
N VAL A 206 2.76 -21.74 -12.78
CA VAL A 206 1.73 -21.02 -13.55
C VAL A 206 1.51 -21.74 -14.88
N ALA A 207 0.24 -21.96 -15.22
CA ALA A 207 -0.16 -22.40 -16.55
C ALA A 207 -0.95 -21.29 -17.27
N ILE A 208 -0.57 -20.99 -18.51
CA ILE A 208 -1.24 -19.99 -19.34
C ILE A 208 -2.31 -20.68 -20.18
N MET A 209 -3.56 -20.63 -19.71
CA MET A 209 -4.71 -21.21 -20.40
C MET A 209 -6.02 -20.55 -19.96
N THR A 210 -7.05 -20.60 -20.81
CA THR A 210 -8.40 -20.22 -20.40
C THR A 210 -9.07 -21.38 -19.68
N TYR A 211 -9.85 -21.10 -18.63
CA TYR A 211 -10.59 -22.13 -17.92
C TYR A 211 -11.99 -21.64 -17.54
N LYS A 212 -13.01 -22.18 -18.22
CA LYS A 212 -14.45 -21.96 -17.97
C LYS A 212 -14.88 -20.48 -17.83
N GLY A 213 -14.09 -19.54 -18.35
CA GLY A 213 -14.34 -18.09 -18.23
C GLY A 213 -13.95 -17.46 -16.89
N TYR A 214 -13.56 -18.23 -15.87
CA TYR A 214 -13.28 -17.71 -14.52
C TYR A 214 -11.93 -16.98 -14.37
N ASN A 215 -11.10 -16.99 -15.41
CA ASN A 215 -9.86 -16.20 -15.49
C ASN A 215 -9.91 -15.12 -16.58
N MET A 216 -11.09 -14.70 -17.03
CA MET A 216 -11.24 -13.54 -17.93
C MET A 216 -11.06 -12.23 -17.15
N GLU A 217 -10.75 -11.13 -17.86
CA GLU A 217 -10.65 -9.78 -17.29
C GLU A 217 -9.79 -9.70 -16.01
N ASP A 218 -8.55 -10.19 -16.09
CA ASP A 218 -7.56 -10.19 -14.99
C ASP A 218 -7.90 -11.06 -13.78
N ALA A 219 -8.95 -11.88 -13.87
CA ALA A 219 -9.16 -12.91 -12.87
C ALA A 219 -8.08 -14.01 -13.00
N ILE A 220 -7.69 -14.55 -11.85
CA ILE A 220 -6.81 -15.72 -11.75
C ILE A 220 -7.56 -16.86 -11.06
N ILE A 221 -7.16 -18.09 -11.36
CA ILE A 221 -7.68 -19.29 -10.70
C ILE A 221 -6.56 -19.88 -9.87
N LEU A 222 -6.85 -20.19 -8.60
CA LEU A 222 -5.88 -20.82 -7.71
C LEU A 222 -6.26 -22.27 -7.40
N ASN A 223 -5.24 -23.10 -7.20
CA ASN A 223 -5.38 -24.47 -6.77
C ASN A 223 -5.71 -24.54 -5.27
N LYS A 224 -6.89 -25.05 -4.93
CA LYS A 224 -7.33 -25.25 -3.54
C LYS A 224 -6.36 -26.12 -2.76
N GLY A 225 -5.84 -27.18 -3.37
CA GLY A 225 -4.89 -28.09 -2.71
C GLY A 225 -3.59 -27.38 -2.30
N ALA A 226 -3.14 -26.39 -3.09
CA ALA A 226 -1.98 -25.59 -2.73
C ALA A 226 -2.29 -24.63 -1.57
N ILE A 227 -3.46 -23.98 -1.58
CA ILE A 227 -3.93 -23.11 -0.48
C ILE A 227 -4.09 -23.90 0.84
N ASP A 228 -4.66 -25.10 0.76
CA ASP A 228 -4.87 -25.99 1.90
C ASP A 228 -3.54 -26.46 2.52
N ARG A 229 -2.46 -26.50 1.72
CA ARG A 229 -1.08 -26.82 2.15
C ARG A 229 -0.27 -25.61 2.61
N GLY A 230 -0.81 -24.40 2.54
CA GLY A 230 -0.16 -23.19 3.05
C GLY A 230 0.24 -22.14 2.01
N LEU A 231 -0.13 -22.31 0.73
CA LEU A 231 0.10 -21.30 -0.29
C LEU A 231 -0.58 -19.97 0.11
N ALA A 232 0.22 -18.92 0.15
CA ALA A 232 -0.16 -17.53 0.33
C ALA A 232 -0.99 -17.23 1.61
N ARG A 233 -0.91 -18.08 2.63
CA ARG A 233 -1.49 -17.79 3.94
C ARG A 233 -0.70 -16.69 4.64
N SER A 234 -1.40 -15.79 5.30
CA SER A 234 -0.80 -14.66 6.00
C SER A 234 -1.50 -14.36 7.31
N PHE A 235 -0.80 -13.77 8.26
CA PHE A 235 -1.39 -13.20 9.47
C PHE A 235 -1.51 -11.69 9.35
N TYR A 236 -2.67 -11.16 9.71
CA TYR A 236 -2.92 -9.72 9.82
C TYR A 236 -2.88 -9.32 11.29
N TYR A 237 -2.03 -8.36 11.63
CA TYR A 237 -1.82 -7.87 13.00
C TYR A 237 -2.38 -6.46 13.15
N ARG A 238 -3.10 -6.23 14.24
CA ARG A 238 -3.62 -4.91 14.59
C ARG A 238 -3.61 -4.72 16.11
N PRO A 239 -2.89 -3.71 16.62
CA PRO A 239 -2.96 -3.34 18.02
C PRO A 239 -4.13 -2.41 18.30
N SER A 240 -4.65 -2.55 19.52
CA SER A 240 -5.62 -1.66 20.14
C SER A 240 -5.01 -1.10 21.40
N THR A 241 -5.26 0.18 21.66
CA THR A 241 -4.59 0.92 22.73
C THR A 241 -5.62 1.59 23.62
N SER A 242 -5.33 1.66 24.91
CA SER A 242 -6.13 2.40 25.89
C SER A 242 -5.24 2.92 27.00
N GLU A 243 -5.46 4.16 27.41
CA GLU A 243 -4.70 4.82 28.48
C GLU A 243 -5.63 5.33 29.60
N GLU A 244 -5.12 5.36 30.83
CA GLU A 244 -5.77 5.93 32.00
C GLU A 244 -5.49 7.44 32.11
N LEU A 245 -6.27 8.25 31.40
CA LEU A 245 -6.11 9.69 31.45
C LEU A 245 -6.41 10.26 32.84
N ARG A 246 -5.53 11.16 33.29
CA ARG A 246 -5.76 12.00 34.48
C ARG A 246 -6.25 13.37 34.03
N TYR A 247 -7.46 13.74 34.45
CA TYR A 247 -8.05 15.03 34.13
C TYR A 247 -7.60 16.10 35.12
N THR A 248 -7.63 17.37 34.70
CA THR A 248 -7.24 18.53 35.52
C THR A 248 -8.05 18.69 36.82
N GLY A 249 -9.23 18.06 36.90
CA GLY A 249 -10.07 18.00 38.10
C GLY A 249 -9.70 16.89 39.11
N GLY A 250 -8.59 16.18 38.91
CA GLY A 250 -8.15 15.09 39.79
C GLY A 250 -8.89 13.76 39.58
N LEU A 251 -9.89 13.74 38.70
CA LEU A 251 -10.58 12.53 38.27
C LEU A 251 -9.73 11.76 37.27
N THR A 252 -9.79 10.43 37.31
CA THR A 252 -8.98 9.55 36.47
C THR A 252 -9.84 8.51 35.77
N ASP A 253 -9.48 8.20 34.52
CA ASP A 253 -9.93 6.97 33.87
C ASP A 253 -9.36 5.75 34.59
N GLU A 254 -10.10 4.65 34.60
CA GLU A 254 -9.68 3.39 35.22
C GLU A 254 -9.88 2.25 34.22
N ILE A 255 -8.80 1.50 33.96
CA ILE A 255 -8.86 0.24 33.23
C ILE A 255 -9.23 -0.84 34.24
N CYS A 256 -10.49 -1.28 34.14
CA CYS A 256 -11.09 -2.28 35.00
C CYS A 256 -12.27 -2.94 34.26
N VAL A 257 -12.77 -4.04 34.80
CA VAL A 257 -14.04 -4.63 34.35
C VAL A 257 -15.17 -3.64 34.70
N PRO A 258 -15.94 -3.14 33.72
CA PRO A 258 -17.02 -2.21 34.03
C PRO A 258 -18.13 -2.86 34.89
N ASP A 259 -18.58 -2.17 35.92
CA ASP A 259 -19.73 -2.58 36.73
C ASP A 259 -21.07 -2.31 36.03
N LYS A 260 -22.10 -3.04 36.44
CA LYS A 260 -23.48 -2.89 35.91
C LYS A 260 -24.08 -1.50 36.16
N ASP A 261 -23.59 -0.81 37.17
CA ASP A 261 -24.07 0.52 37.56
C ASP A 261 -23.49 1.64 36.66
N VAL A 262 -22.52 1.31 35.80
CA VAL A 262 -21.89 2.26 34.88
C VAL A 262 -22.87 2.72 33.79
N LYS A 263 -22.90 4.03 33.53
CA LYS A 263 -23.75 4.62 32.49
C LYS A 263 -23.27 4.16 31.11
N GLY A 264 -24.16 3.46 30.39
CA GLY A 264 -23.86 2.90 29.07
C GLY A 264 -23.21 1.52 29.12
N TYR A 265 -23.38 0.78 30.23
CA TYR A 265 -23.00 -0.62 30.34
C TYR A 265 -23.47 -1.45 29.13
N LYS A 266 -22.56 -2.24 28.55
CA LYS A 266 -22.86 -3.16 27.43
C LYS A 266 -23.43 -4.47 27.98
N SER A 267 -23.57 -5.51 27.14
CA SER A 267 -24.06 -6.79 27.65
C SER A 267 -22.97 -7.51 28.45
N GLU A 268 -23.37 -8.30 29.47
CA GLU A 268 -22.42 -9.14 30.22
C GLU A 268 -21.59 -10.06 29.31
N LYS A 269 -22.18 -10.49 28.18
CA LYS A 269 -21.50 -11.35 27.20
C LYS A 269 -20.33 -10.67 26.52
N ASP A 270 -20.34 -9.34 26.41
CA ASP A 270 -19.30 -8.58 25.72
C ASP A 270 -18.03 -8.46 26.57
N TYR A 271 -18.19 -8.53 27.89
CA TYR A 271 -17.10 -8.46 28.89
C TYR A 271 -16.53 -9.83 29.27
N ARG A 272 -17.07 -10.93 28.73
CA ARG A 272 -16.77 -12.31 29.16
C ARG A 272 -15.30 -12.74 29.10
N PHE A 273 -14.48 -12.00 28.35
CA PHE A 273 -13.07 -12.31 28.13
C PHE A 273 -12.12 -11.39 28.90
N LEU A 274 -12.66 -10.42 29.64
CA LEU A 274 -11.84 -9.56 30.50
C LEU A 274 -11.47 -10.33 31.76
N GLU A 275 -10.18 -10.27 32.12
CA GLU A 275 -9.68 -10.74 33.40
C GLU A 275 -9.92 -9.70 34.50
N ASP A 276 -9.52 -9.99 35.74
CA ASP A 276 -9.73 -9.11 36.91
C ASP A 276 -9.15 -7.70 36.75
N ASP A 277 -8.12 -7.53 35.91
CA ASP A 277 -7.49 -6.26 35.60
C ASP A 277 -8.20 -5.45 34.49
N GLY A 278 -9.29 -5.99 33.93
CA GLY A 278 -10.04 -5.37 32.84
C GLY A 278 -9.39 -5.54 31.46
N ILE A 279 -8.41 -6.42 31.30
CA ILE A 279 -7.72 -6.65 30.02
C ILE A 279 -7.94 -8.09 29.56
N ILE A 280 -8.06 -8.31 28.25
CA ILE A 280 -8.21 -9.64 27.67
C ILE A 280 -6.91 -10.46 27.76
N SER A 281 -7.01 -11.77 28.03
CA SER A 281 -5.86 -12.67 28.08
C SER A 281 -5.32 -13.06 26.68
N PRO A 282 -4.00 -13.32 26.53
CA PRO A 282 -3.42 -13.87 25.31
C PRO A 282 -4.07 -15.19 24.89
N GLU A 283 -4.05 -15.49 23.60
CA GLU A 283 -4.67 -16.67 22.96
C GLU A 283 -6.20 -16.73 23.04
N CYS A 284 -6.85 -15.68 23.55
CA CYS A 284 -8.30 -15.57 23.53
C CYS A 284 -8.81 -15.23 22.11
N LYS A 285 -9.85 -15.94 21.65
CA LYS A 285 -10.50 -15.69 20.35
C LYS A 285 -11.64 -14.70 20.53
N ALA A 286 -11.41 -13.47 20.09
CA ALA A 286 -12.39 -12.41 20.15
C ALA A 286 -12.98 -12.13 18.77
N LYS A 287 -14.26 -11.75 18.76
CA LYS A 287 -15.00 -11.34 17.57
C LYS A 287 -15.54 -9.93 17.77
N GLU A 288 -16.09 -9.38 16.70
CA GLU A 288 -16.85 -8.14 16.73
C GLU A 288 -17.73 -8.00 17.99
N GLY A 289 -17.66 -6.81 18.60
CA GLY A 289 -18.46 -6.46 19.77
C GLY A 289 -17.84 -6.88 21.11
N ASP A 290 -16.97 -7.90 21.12
CA ASP A 290 -16.27 -8.31 22.34
C ASP A 290 -15.32 -7.19 22.80
N VAL A 291 -15.31 -6.94 24.10
CA VAL A 291 -14.46 -5.93 24.74
C VAL A 291 -13.09 -6.52 25.00
N ILE A 292 -12.05 -5.82 24.53
CA ILE A 292 -10.65 -6.25 24.67
C ILE A 292 -9.92 -5.49 25.77
N ILE A 293 -10.32 -4.25 26.04
CA ILE A 293 -9.80 -3.44 27.15
C ILE A 293 -11.00 -2.75 27.81
N GLY A 294 -11.39 -3.22 28.98
CA GLY A 294 -12.37 -2.61 29.85
C GLY A 294 -11.87 -1.26 30.36
N LYS A 295 -12.69 -0.22 30.22
CA LYS A 295 -12.35 1.12 30.69
C LYS A 295 -13.59 1.86 31.16
N THR A 296 -13.49 2.48 32.32
CA THR A 296 -14.50 3.38 32.85
C THR A 296 -13.94 4.79 32.97
N SER A 297 -14.73 5.77 32.57
CA SER A 297 -14.37 7.19 32.59
C SER A 297 -15.27 7.99 33.52
N PRO A 298 -14.76 9.05 34.18
CA PRO A 298 -15.59 9.94 34.97
C PRO A 298 -16.61 10.71 34.11
N PRO A 299 -17.68 11.26 34.70
CA PRO A 299 -18.65 12.06 33.98
C PRO A 299 -18.02 13.35 33.41
N ARG A 300 -18.30 13.66 32.13
CA ARG A 300 -17.77 14.86 31.44
C ARG A 300 -18.37 16.18 31.93
N PHE A 301 -19.63 16.15 32.34
CA PHE A 301 -20.37 17.31 32.85
C PHE A 301 -21.23 16.82 34.01
N LEU A 302 -21.11 17.44 35.18
CA LEU A 302 -22.15 17.36 36.22
C LEU A 302 -23.31 18.20 35.71
N SER A 303 -24.47 17.58 35.45
CA SER A 303 -25.65 18.35 35.09
C SER A 303 -26.21 19.03 36.34
N SER A 304 -26.79 20.22 36.21
CA SER A 304 -27.42 20.94 37.33
C SER A 304 -28.62 20.20 37.96
N MET A 305 -29.17 19.18 37.27
CA MET A 305 -30.19 18.28 37.84
C MET A 305 -29.59 17.12 38.66
N ASP A 306 -28.33 16.76 38.43
CA ASP A 306 -27.64 15.68 39.14
C ASP A 306 -27.00 16.15 40.46
N GLU A 307 -26.88 17.45 40.71
CA GLU A 307 -26.33 18.03 41.95
C GLU A 307 -27.11 17.64 43.22
N TYR A 308 -28.40 17.27 43.09
CA TYR A 308 -29.25 16.87 44.22
C TYR A 308 -29.21 15.37 44.53
N ASN A 309 -28.63 14.55 43.66
CA ASN A 309 -28.41 13.13 43.93
C ASN A 309 -26.95 12.93 44.39
N LEU A 310 -26.72 12.87 45.70
CA LEU A 310 -25.43 12.54 46.32
C LEU A 310 -24.82 11.19 45.84
N THR A 311 -25.58 10.39 45.09
CA THR A 311 -25.21 9.08 44.55
C THR A 311 -24.76 9.09 43.07
N SER A 312 -24.81 10.21 42.34
CA SER A 312 -24.58 10.23 40.89
C SER A 312 -23.14 10.57 40.45
N ASN A 313 -22.12 10.07 41.17
CA ASN A 313 -20.78 9.89 40.59
C ASN A 313 -20.74 8.68 39.63
N THR A 314 -21.78 8.55 38.80
CA THR A 314 -21.94 7.41 37.90
C THR A 314 -20.91 7.53 36.79
N ARG A 315 -19.91 6.66 36.83
CA ARG A 315 -18.90 6.53 35.78
C ARG A 315 -19.58 6.14 34.46
N ARG A 316 -18.90 6.41 33.35
CA ARG A 316 -19.32 6.07 31.99
C ARG A 316 -18.48 4.93 31.45
N GLU A 317 -19.11 4.06 30.67
CA GLU A 317 -18.41 3.02 29.91
C GLU A 317 -17.62 3.66 28.76
N SER A 318 -16.33 3.36 28.66
CA SER A 318 -15.43 3.89 27.64
C SER A 318 -14.43 2.84 27.17
N SER A 319 -14.85 1.56 27.23
CA SER A 319 -14.02 0.40 26.89
C SER A 319 -13.75 0.30 25.40
N VAL A 320 -12.61 -0.28 25.05
CA VAL A 320 -12.22 -0.58 23.68
C VAL A 320 -12.76 -1.95 23.29
N ALA A 321 -13.59 -2.00 22.25
CA ALA A 321 -14.16 -3.21 21.68
C ALA A 321 -13.70 -3.40 20.23
N LEU A 322 -13.73 -4.64 19.74
CA LEU A 322 -13.43 -4.94 18.35
C LEU A 322 -14.49 -4.36 17.41
N ALA A 323 -14.05 -3.78 16.29
CA ALA A 323 -14.94 -3.11 15.35
C ALA A 323 -15.74 -4.10 14.50
N HIS A 324 -16.74 -3.56 13.77
CA HIS A 324 -17.63 -4.36 12.92
C HIS A 324 -16.87 -5.16 11.84
N GLY A 325 -17.13 -6.47 11.82
CA GLY A 325 -16.49 -7.43 10.93
C GLY A 325 -15.01 -7.73 11.24
N GLU A 326 -14.50 -7.29 12.39
CA GLU A 326 -13.18 -7.69 12.89
C GLU A 326 -13.29 -8.97 13.73
N LYS A 327 -12.26 -9.81 13.61
CA LYS A 327 -12.11 -11.04 14.39
C LYS A 327 -10.63 -11.36 14.51
N GLY A 328 -10.25 -12.11 15.52
CA GLY A 328 -8.88 -12.54 15.66
C GLY A 328 -8.62 -13.25 16.98
N THR A 329 -7.37 -13.64 17.17
CA THR A 329 -6.85 -14.17 18.43
C THR A 329 -5.93 -13.12 19.04
N VAL A 330 -6.03 -12.91 20.35
CA VAL A 330 -5.08 -12.05 21.07
C VAL A 330 -3.71 -12.68 21.02
N ASP A 331 -2.71 -11.93 20.59
CA ASP A 331 -1.36 -12.42 20.37
C ASP A 331 -0.36 -11.88 21.40
N PHE A 332 -0.45 -10.59 21.72
CA PHE A 332 0.47 -9.96 22.65
C PHE A 332 -0.23 -8.85 23.43
N VAL A 333 -0.06 -8.84 24.75
CA VAL A 333 -0.60 -7.83 25.66
C VAL A 333 0.57 -7.17 26.37
N LEU A 334 0.60 -5.84 26.35
CA LEU A 334 1.64 -5.03 26.98
C LEU A 334 0.99 -3.96 27.84
N VAL A 335 1.34 -3.92 29.12
CA VAL A 335 0.96 -2.86 30.05
C VAL A 335 2.23 -2.09 30.40
N THR A 336 2.19 -0.78 30.24
CA THR A 336 3.28 0.15 30.51
C THR A 336 2.73 1.44 31.09
N GLU A 337 3.60 2.39 31.41
CA GLU A 337 3.22 3.77 31.74
C GLU A 337 3.69 4.71 30.62
N ASN A 338 2.93 5.78 30.39
CA ASN A 338 3.35 6.87 29.51
C ASN A 338 4.33 7.81 30.23
N GLU A 339 4.85 8.83 29.53
CA GLU A 339 5.77 9.82 30.12
C GLU A 339 5.16 10.61 31.29
N GLU A 340 3.83 10.67 31.38
CA GLU A 340 3.08 11.35 32.44
C GLU A 340 2.76 10.44 33.65
N GLY A 341 3.15 9.15 33.60
CA GLY A 341 2.84 8.16 34.63
C GLY A 341 1.40 7.62 34.59
N ASN A 342 0.71 7.77 33.45
CA ASN A 342 -0.59 7.15 33.20
C ASN A 342 -0.41 5.71 32.72
N LYS A 343 -1.20 4.78 33.26
CA LYS A 343 -1.20 3.39 32.82
C LYS A 343 -1.69 3.30 31.38
N LEU A 344 -0.97 2.55 30.55
CA LEU A 344 -1.20 2.38 29.12
C LEU A 344 -1.21 0.89 28.80
N ALA A 345 -2.31 0.42 28.22
CA ALA A 345 -2.51 -0.96 27.80
C ALA A 345 -2.55 -1.06 26.27
N TYR A 346 -1.72 -1.95 25.73
CA TYR A 346 -1.72 -2.35 24.34
C TYR A 346 -2.14 -3.82 24.23
N VAL A 347 -3.10 -4.09 23.35
CA VAL A 347 -3.54 -5.46 23.01
C VAL A 347 -3.39 -5.65 21.51
N ARG A 348 -2.48 -6.53 21.09
CA ARG A 348 -2.28 -6.91 19.69
C ARG A 348 -3.13 -8.12 19.34
N MET A 349 -3.97 -7.95 18.33
CA MET A 349 -4.77 -9.02 17.72
C MET A 349 -4.06 -9.54 16.48
N ARG A 350 -4.13 -10.87 16.25
CA ARG A 350 -3.76 -11.52 15.00
C ARG A 350 -4.95 -12.22 14.36
N ASP A 351 -5.14 -12.06 13.06
CA ASP A 351 -6.15 -12.76 12.27
C ASP A 351 -5.49 -13.56 11.15
N GLN A 352 -5.81 -14.84 11.04
CA GLN A 352 -5.27 -15.68 9.97
C GLN A 352 -6.07 -15.44 8.69
N ARG A 353 -5.38 -14.98 7.66
CA ARG A 353 -5.91 -14.64 6.33
C ARG A 353 -5.50 -15.71 5.32
N ILE A 354 -6.35 -16.72 5.21
CA ILE A 354 -6.26 -17.71 4.12
C ILE A 354 -6.76 -17.03 2.83
N PRO A 355 -6.07 -17.20 1.68
CA PRO A 355 -6.50 -16.64 0.41
C PRO A 355 -7.95 -17.01 0.07
N GLU A 356 -8.76 -16.01 -0.25
CA GLU A 356 -10.17 -16.18 -0.62
C GLU A 356 -10.51 -15.45 -1.93
N ILE A 357 -11.66 -15.78 -2.51
CA ILE A 357 -12.16 -15.15 -3.75
C ILE A 357 -12.29 -13.64 -3.50
N GLY A 358 -11.66 -12.82 -4.36
CA GLY A 358 -11.59 -11.37 -4.19
C GLY A 358 -10.22 -10.84 -3.72
N ASP A 359 -9.34 -11.70 -3.18
CA ASP A 359 -7.99 -11.28 -2.82
C ASP A 359 -7.12 -10.99 -4.06
N LYS A 360 -6.22 -10.02 -3.92
CA LYS A 360 -5.36 -9.56 -5.01
C LYS A 360 -3.97 -10.20 -4.98
N PHE A 361 -3.56 -10.69 -6.13
CA PHE A 361 -2.24 -11.24 -6.39
C PHE A 361 -1.60 -10.55 -7.58
N THR A 362 -0.28 -10.62 -7.70
CA THR A 362 0.41 -10.08 -8.85
C THR A 362 1.74 -10.73 -9.12
N SER A 363 2.12 -10.81 -10.39
CA SER A 363 3.50 -11.10 -10.77
C SER A 363 4.39 -9.86 -10.60
N ARG A 364 5.70 -10.07 -10.64
CA ARG A 364 6.70 -8.99 -10.63
C ARG A 364 6.61 -8.04 -11.84
N HIS A 365 5.90 -8.43 -12.91
CA HIS A 365 5.78 -7.67 -14.15
C HIS A 365 4.51 -6.80 -14.24
N GLY A 366 3.87 -6.52 -13.12
CA GLY A 366 2.70 -5.63 -13.11
C GLY A 366 1.41 -6.26 -13.65
N GLN A 367 1.35 -7.59 -13.72
CA GLN A 367 0.11 -8.34 -13.99
C GLN A 367 -0.60 -8.55 -12.65
N LYS A 368 -1.52 -7.64 -12.31
CA LYS A 368 -2.37 -7.79 -11.11
C LYS A 368 -3.61 -8.57 -11.48
N GLY A 369 -4.04 -9.45 -10.58
CA GLY A 369 -5.28 -10.18 -10.74
C GLY A 369 -5.99 -10.42 -9.41
N VAL A 370 -7.28 -10.70 -9.52
CA VAL A 370 -8.14 -11.07 -8.39
C VAL A 370 -8.42 -12.57 -8.50
N ILE A 371 -8.48 -13.28 -7.37
CA ILE A 371 -8.94 -14.67 -7.39
C ILE A 371 -10.41 -14.70 -7.84
N GLY A 372 -10.66 -15.25 -9.03
CA GLY A 372 -12.01 -15.43 -9.58
C GLY A 372 -12.64 -16.77 -9.22
N LEU A 373 -11.81 -17.82 -9.10
CA LEU A 373 -12.23 -19.15 -8.68
C LEU A 373 -11.10 -19.86 -7.93
N ILE A 374 -11.46 -20.61 -6.89
CA ILE A 374 -10.57 -21.55 -6.22
C ILE A 374 -10.98 -22.95 -6.64
N LEU A 375 -10.16 -23.60 -7.46
CA LEU A 375 -10.49 -24.90 -8.06
C LEU A 375 -9.95 -26.05 -7.19
N PRO A 376 -10.75 -27.11 -6.93
CA PRO A 376 -10.25 -28.31 -6.26
C PRO A 376 -9.06 -28.93 -6.99
N HIS A 377 -8.10 -29.48 -6.25
CA HIS A 377 -6.90 -30.08 -6.83
C HIS A 377 -7.21 -31.20 -7.84
N THR A 378 -8.27 -31.98 -7.59
CA THR A 378 -8.74 -33.06 -8.49
C THR A 378 -9.16 -32.57 -9.86
N ASP A 379 -9.70 -31.35 -9.94
CA ASP A 379 -10.29 -30.78 -11.15
C ASP A 379 -9.27 -29.93 -11.94
N MET A 380 -8.10 -29.70 -11.35
CA MET A 380 -7.03 -28.95 -11.97
C MET A 380 -6.45 -29.71 -13.17
N PRO A 381 -6.12 -29.02 -14.28
CA PRO A 381 -5.33 -29.59 -15.35
C PRO A 381 -3.99 -30.10 -14.84
N PHE A 382 -3.54 -31.25 -15.33
CA PHE A 382 -2.25 -31.85 -14.92
C PHE A 382 -1.47 -32.32 -16.14
N SER A 383 -0.13 -32.31 -16.05
CA SER A 383 0.75 -32.77 -17.14
C SER A 383 0.97 -34.28 -17.10
N ALA A 384 1.48 -34.84 -18.20
CA ALA A 384 1.92 -36.24 -18.24
C ALA A 384 3.01 -36.56 -17.19
N SER A 385 3.81 -35.56 -16.80
CA SER A 385 4.83 -35.66 -15.74
C SER A 385 4.26 -35.55 -14.33
N GLY A 386 2.94 -35.34 -14.17
CA GLY A 386 2.26 -35.20 -12.88
C GLY A 386 2.29 -33.78 -12.30
N ILE A 387 2.75 -32.79 -13.07
CA ILE A 387 2.76 -31.39 -12.63
C ILE A 387 1.33 -30.86 -12.67
N THR A 388 0.85 -30.38 -11.53
CA THR A 388 -0.43 -29.68 -11.42
C THR A 388 -0.12 -28.21 -11.10
N PRO A 389 -0.58 -27.24 -11.93
CA PRO A 389 -0.32 -25.83 -11.67
C PRO A 389 -0.91 -25.35 -10.33
N ASP A 390 -0.33 -24.30 -9.77
CA ASP A 390 -0.87 -23.59 -8.60
C ASP A 390 -1.81 -22.46 -9.02
N LEU A 391 -1.52 -21.84 -10.18
CA LEU A 391 -2.25 -20.70 -10.73
C LEU A 391 -2.52 -20.89 -12.22
N LEU A 392 -3.76 -20.65 -12.66
CA LEU A 392 -4.10 -20.56 -14.09
C LEU A 392 -4.24 -19.08 -14.48
N PHE A 393 -3.38 -18.64 -15.40
CA PHE A 393 -3.36 -17.28 -15.93
C PHE A 393 -3.97 -17.25 -17.33
N SER A 394 -4.74 -16.20 -17.64
CA SER A 394 -5.38 -16.11 -18.96
C SER A 394 -4.41 -15.69 -20.05
N PRO A 395 -4.41 -16.36 -21.22
CA PRO A 395 -3.55 -16.01 -22.34
C PRO A 395 -3.84 -14.59 -22.88
N HIS A 396 -5.04 -14.06 -22.71
CA HIS A 396 -5.43 -12.73 -23.21
C HIS A 396 -4.65 -11.58 -22.53
N GLY A 397 -4.13 -11.81 -21.32
CA GLY A 397 -3.38 -10.82 -20.56
C GLY A 397 -1.94 -10.59 -21.04
N VAL A 398 -1.40 -11.47 -21.89
CA VAL A 398 0.00 -11.35 -22.37
C VAL A 398 0.11 -10.47 -23.62
N PRO A 399 -0.62 -10.72 -24.73
CA PRO A 399 -0.46 -9.94 -25.96
C PRO A 399 -0.85 -8.47 -25.80
N SER A 400 -1.93 -8.21 -25.06
CA SER A 400 -2.45 -6.84 -24.84
C SER A 400 -1.52 -5.96 -24.00
N ARG A 401 -0.68 -6.57 -23.18
CA ARG A 401 0.19 -5.87 -22.21
C ARG A 401 1.66 -5.89 -22.57
N MET A 402 2.02 -6.68 -23.59
CA MET A 402 3.38 -6.79 -24.10
C MET A 402 4.39 -7.10 -22.97
N THR A 403 4.00 -7.92 -21.98
CA THR A 403 4.87 -8.33 -20.87
C THR A 403 5.63 -9.60 -21.28
N ILE A 404 6.62 -9.46 -22.15
CA ILE A 404 7.42 -10.61 -22.63
C ILE A 404 8.29 -11.15 -21.50
N ALA A 405 8.82 -10.28 -20.65
CA ALA A 405 9.58 -10.66 -19.45
C ALA A 405 8.85 -11.69 -18.57
N HIS A 406 7.51 -11.61 -18.51
CA HIS A 406 6.68 -12.58 -17.79
C HIS A 406 6.82 -14.00 -18.35
N LEU A 407 6.93 -14.15 -19.67
CA LEU A 407 7.15 -15.44 -20.31
C LEU A 407 8.59 -15.93 -20.11
N ILE A 408 9.56 -15.01 -20.18
CA ILE A 408 10.98 -15.32 -19.95
C ILE A 408 11.17 -15.80 -18.50
N GLU A 409 10.58 -15.12 -17.50
CA GLU A 409 10.65 -15.53 -16.10
C GLU A 409 10.03 -16.93 -15.89
N LEU A 410 8.93 -17.27 -16.57
CA LEU A 410 8.34 -18.60 -16.47
C LEU A 410 9.26 -19.72 -16.97
N VAL A 411 9.96 -19.48 -18.08
CA VAL A 411 10.97 -20.42 -18.61
C VAL A 411 12.18 -20.47 -17.68
N GLY A 412 12.72 -19.32 -17.30
CA GLY A 412 13.88 -19.23 -16.40
C GLY A 412 13.60 -19.90 -15.05
N GLY A 413 12.45 -19.64 -14.43
CA GLY A 413 12.09 -20.26 -13.16
C GLY A 413 11.93 -21.77 -13.27
N LYS A 414 11.47 -22.28 -14.42
CA LYS A 414 11.42 -23.72 -14.70
C LYS A 414 12.80 -24.32 -14.86
N VAL A 415 13.68 -23.68 -15.64
CA VAL A 415 15.09 -24.10 -15.81
C VAL A 415 15.79 -24.11 -14.45
N GLY A 416 15.69 -23.03 -13.68
CA GLY A 416 16.33 -22.93 -12.36
C GLY A 416 15.83 -24.00 -11.37
N ALA A 417 14.52 -24.29 -11.39
CA ALA A 417 13.95 -25.35 -10.55
C ALA A 417 14.44 -26.75 -10.94
N LEU A 418 14.64 -27.02 -12.23
CA LEU A 418 15.10 -28.32 -12.75
C LEU A 418 16.62 -28.51 -12.64
N ALA A 419 17.39 -27.46 -12.94
CA ALA A 419 18.85 -27.45 -12.87
C ALA A 419 19.37 -27.31 -11.43
N GLY A 420 18.53 -26.88 -10.48
CA GLY A 420 18.92 -26.68 -9.09
C GLY A 420 19.81 -25.45 -8.87
N ARG A 421 19.65 -24.42 -9.69
CA ARG A 421 20.41 -23.17 -9.62
C ARG A 421 19.50 -21.95 -9.70
N HIS A 422 19.94 -20.83 -9.13
CA HIS A 422 19.29 -19.54 -9.38
C HIS A 422 19.62 -19.06 -10.80
N ILE A 423 18.63 -18.47 -11.47
CA ILE A 423 18.80 -17.86 -12.79
C ILE A 423 19.04 -16.37 -12.61
N ASP A 424 20.02 -15.84 -13.33
CA ASP A 424 20.25 -14.40 -13.37
C ASP A 424 19.32 -13.73 -14.40
N GLY A 425 18.38 -12.94 -13.90
CA GLY A 425 17.47 -12.12 -14.68
C GLY A 425 17.73 -10.62 -14.51
N THR A 426 18.96 -10.22 -14.20
CA THR A 426 19.34 -8.80 -14.09
C THR A 426 19.02 -8.06 -15.39
N THR A 427 18.42 -6.86 -15.28
CA THR A 427 18.09 -6.04 -16.45
C THR A 427 19.38 -5.67 -17.20
N PHE A 428 19.37 -5.80 -18.53
CA PHE A 428 20.51 -5.62 -19.46
C PHE A 428 21.58 -6.73 -19.44
N ASP A 429 21.95 -7.26 -18.27
CA ASP A 429 23.06 -8.24 -18.12
C ASP A 429 22.63 -9.69 -17.80
N GLY A 430 21.32 -9.98 -17.86
CA GLY A 430 20.77 -11.29 -17.51
C GLY A 430 21.03 -12.40 -18.54
N GLU A 431 20.74 -13.64 -18.16
CA GLU A 431 20.83 -14.81 -19.05
C GLU A 431 19.90 -14.68 -20.26
N THR A 432 20.39 -15.01 -21.46
CA THR A 432 19.59 -14.85 -22.68
C THR A 432 18.45 -15.87 -22.74
N SER A 433 17.32 -15.46 -23.32
CA SER A 433 16.18 -16.38 -23.50
C SER A 433 16.55 -17.60 -24.34
N ASP A 434 17.46 -17.49 -25.31
CA ASP A 434 17.81 -18.62 -26.18
C ASP A 434 18.63 -19.67 -25.45
N ASP A 435 19.52 -19.26 -24.54
CA ASP A 435 20.31 -20.18 -23.75
C ASP A 435 19.45 -20.90 -22.69
N LEU A 436 18.52 -20.19 -22.05
CA LEU A 436 17.52 -20.79 -21.17
C LEU A 436 16.67 -21.85 -21.89
N ARG A 437 16.27 -21.58 -23.14
CA ARG A 437 15.49 -22.53 -23.96
C ARG A 437 16.30 -23.76 -24.36
N LYS A 438 17.58 -23.61 -24.70
CA LYS A 438 18.49 -24.74 -24.99
C LYS A 438 18.72 -25.59 -23.74
N GLU A 439 18.93 -24.98 -22.59
CA GLU A 439 19.08 -25.70 -21.32
C GLU A 439 17.81 -26.46 -20.96
N LEU A 440 16.64 -25.83 -21.14
CA LEU A 440 15.35 -26.50 -20.92
C LEU A 440 15.17 -27.74 -21.82
N LEU A 441 15.65 -27.67 -23.07
CA LEU A 441 15.66 -28.81 -23.98
C LEU A 441 16.60 -29.93 -23.49
N GLY A 442 17.79 -29.56 -22.99
CA GLY A 442 18.73 -30.51 -22.39
C GLY A 442 18.18 -31.20 -21.13
N LEU A 443 17.28 -30.54 -20.41
CA LEU A 443 16.60 -31.08 -19.23
C LEU A 443 15.37 -31.94 -19.57
N GLY A 444 15.12 -32.23 -20.85
CA GLY A 444 14.06 -33.15 -21.29
C GLY A 444 12.68 -32.51 -21.46
N PHE A 445 12.58 -31.18 -21.37
CA PHE A 445 11.36 -30.44 -21.65
C PHE A 445 11.41 -29.82 -23.06
N ARG A 446 10.29 -29.30 -23.54
CA ARG A 446 10.27 -28.58 -24.81
C ARG A 446 10.94 -27.22 -24.64
N GLU A 447 11.74 -26.83 -25.63
CA GLU A 447 12.40 -25.52 -25.69
C GLU A 447 11.45 -24.32 -25.61
N ASN A 448 10.16 -24.49 -25.89
CA ASN A 448 9.17 -23.42 -25.86
C ASN A 448 8.36 -23.40 -24.55
N GLY A 449 8.74 -24.17 -23.53
CA GLY A 449 8.04 -24.21 -22.23
C GLY A 449 6.64 -24.85 -22.25
N SER A 450 6.16 -25.29 -23.42
CA SER A 450 4.83 -25.88 -23.55
C SER A 450 4.81 -27.37 -23.17
N GLU A 451 3.72 -27.80 -22.56
CA GLU A 451 3.48 -29.18 -22.13
C GLU A 451 2.08 -29.64 -22.57
N THR A 452 1.93 -30.96 -22.70
CA THR A 452 0.63 -31.58 -22.88
C THR A 452 -0.04 -31.72 -21.50
N LEU A 453 -1.18 -31.05 -21.32
CA LEU A 453 -2.02 -31.18 -20.12
C LEU A 453 -3.25 -32.06 -20.42
N TYR A 454 -3.79 -32.65 -19.37
CA TYR A 454 -5.03 -33.40 -19.36
C TYR A 454 -6.07 -32.69 -18.50
N ASN A 455 -7.34 -32.84 -18.84
CA ASN A 455 -8.45 -32.29 -18.09
C ASN A 455 -8.65 -33.10 -16.80
N GLY A 456 -8.56 -32.48 -15.63
CA GLY A 456 -8.77 -33.14 -14.34
C GLY A 456 -10.17 -33.72 -14.14
N VAL A 457 -11.17 -33.21 -14.88
CA VAL A 457 -12.57 -33.68 -14.76
C VAL A 457 -12.87 -34.86 -15.68
N THR A 458 -12.45 -34.80 -16.95
CA THR A 458 -12.77 -35.84 -17.94
C THR A 458 -11.65 -36.85 -18.15
N GLY A 459 -10.41 -36.51 -17.79
CA GLY A 459 -9.22 -37.28 -18.10
C GLY A 459 -8.72 -37.14 -19.55
N GLU A 460 -9.45 -36.42 -20.40
CA GLU A 460 -9.10 -36.24 -21.80
C GLU A 460 -7.92 -35.27 -21.96
N GLN A 461 -7.08 -35.54 -22.96
CA GLN A 461 -5.96 -34.68 -23.30
C GLN A 461 -6.46 -33.39 -23.96
N PHE A 462 -5.90 -32.23 -23.59
CA PHE A 462 -6.17 -31.01 -24.34
C PHE A 462 -5.54 -31.09 -25.75
N GLU A 463 -6.26 -30.58 -26.75
CA GLU A 463 -5.79 -30.51 -28.14
C GLU A 463 -4.59 -29.57 -28.28
N ALA A 464 -4.60 -28.46 -27.53
CA ALA A 464 -3.53 -27.48 -27.49
C ALA A 464 -2.50 -27.81 -26.39
N LYS A 465 -1.24 -27.53 -26.68
CA LYS A 465 -0.17 -27.56 -25.67
C LYS A 465 -0.22 -26.28 -24.86
N ILE A 466 -0.09 -26.41 -23.55
CA ILE A 466 -0.23 -25.31 -22.61
C ILE A 466 1.14 -24.87 -22.14
N PHE A 467 1.38 -23.57 -22.09
CA PHE A 467 2.63 -23.01 -21.59
C PHE A 467 2.65 -23.08 -20.07
N VAL A 468 3.62 -23.80 -19.51
CA VAL A 468 3.73 -24.05 -18.06
C VAL A 468 5.15 -23.74 -17.60
N GLY A 469 5.25 -22.90 -16.57
CA GLY A 469 6.53 -22.50 -15.98
C GLY A 469 6.42 -22.18 -14.50
N SER A 470 7.54 -21.85 -13.88
CA SER A 470 7.60 -21.44 -12.47
C SER A 470 7.91 -19.95 -12.39
N MET A 471 7.22 -19.23 -11.52
CA MET A 471 7.38 -17.78 -11.37
C MET A 471 7.25 -17.39 -9.90
N TYR A 472 7.90 -16.29 -9.53
CA TYR A 472 7.71 -15.68 -8.22
C TYR A 472 6.49 -14.75 -8.19
N TYR A 473 5.48 -15.12 -7.39
CA TYR A 473 4.23 -14.39 -7.28
C TYR A 473 4.08 -13.71 -5.92
N LEU A 474 3.40 -12.56 -5.92
CA LEU A 474 3.24 -11.70 -4.76
C LEU A 474 1.77 -11.64 -4.34
N LYS A 475 1.47 -11.93 -3.08
CA LYS A 475 0.17 -11.62 -2.46
C LYS A 475 0.19 -10.15 -2.04
N LEU A 476 -0.84 -9.39 -2.43
CA LEU A 476 -0.93 -7.97 -2.06
C LEU A 476 -1.71 -7.78 -0.77
N LYS A 477 -1.43 -6.69 -0.03
CA LYS A 477 -2.18 -6.29 1.17
C LYS A 477 -3.68 -5.96 0.94
N HIS A 478 -4.14 -5.99 -0.31
CA HIS A 478 -5.52 -5.74 -0.70
C HIS A 478 -6.35 -7.02 -0.60
N MET A 479 -6.85 -7.29 0.60
CA MET A 479 -7.71 -8.45 0.88
C MET A 479 -9.18 -8.05 0.89
N VAL A 480 -10.06 -8.94 0.44
CA VAL A 480 -11.52 -8.67 0.35
C VAL A 480 -12.15 -8.54 1.73
N ALA A 481 -11.68 -9.32 2.72
CA ALA A 481 -12.11 -9.24 4.12
C ALA A 481 -12.03 -7.81 4.70
N ASN A 482 -11.07 -7.00 4.24
CA ASN A 482 -10.88 -5.62 4.69
C ASN A 482 -11.75 -4.60 3.91
N LYS A 483 -12.40 -5.02 2.82
CA LYS A 483 -13.16 -4.15 1.90
C LYS A 483 -14.66 -4.32 2.00
N LEU A 484 -15.13 -5.56 2.21
CA LEU A 484 -16.55 -5.85 2.34
C LEU A 484 -17.12 -5.10 3.55
N HIS A 485 -18.18 -4.34 3.33
CA HIS A 485 -18.99 -3.74 4.37
C HIS A 485 -20.42 -3.54 3.85
N SER A 486 -21.39 -3.67 4.73
CA SER A 486 -22.80 -3.44 4.43
C SER A 486 -23.45 -2.77 5.62
N ARG A 487 -24.39 -1.87 5.37
CA ARG A 487 -25.14 -1.15 6.39
C ARG A 487 -26.64 -1.26 6.08
N ALA A 488 -27.41 -1.75 7.05
CA ALA A 488 -28.86 -1.69 7.00
C ALA A 488 -29.38 -0.44 7.73
N ARG A 489 -29.15 -0.37 9.05
CA ARG A 489 -29.33 0.81 9.91
C ARG A 489 -28.11 0.93 10.81
N GLY A 490 -27.80 2.12 11.25
CA GLY A 490 -26.59 2.37 12.05
C GLY A 490 -26.60 3.77 12.65
N PRO A 491 -25.53 4.13 13.36
CA PRO A 491 -25.41 5.44 13.99
C PRO A 491 -25.50 6.56 12.96
N ILE A 492 -26.04 7.69 13.42
CA ILE A 492 -26.16 8.92 12.65
C ILE A 492 -25.31 10.01 13.29
N GLN A 493 -24.82 10.93 12.47
CA GLN A 493 -24.14 12.11 12.93
C GLN A 493 -25.14 13.02 13.65
N LEU A 494 -24.79 13.51 14.84
CA LEU A 494 -25.71 14.30 15.68
C LEU A 494 -26.18 15.60 15.01
N LEU A 495 -25.27 16.28 14.31
CA LEU A 495 -25.56 17.57 13.68
C LEU A 495 -26.54 17.44 12.51
N THR A 496 -26.25 16.55 11.56
CA THR A 496 -26.99 16.42 10.29
C THR A 496 -28.03 15.32 10.30
N ARG A 497 -28.02 14.44 11.31
CA ARG A 497 -28.83 13.21 11.39
C ARG A 497 -28.63 12.24 10.24
N GLN A 498 -27.54 12.40 9.48
CA GLN A 498 -27.19 11.51 8.38
C GLN A 498 -26.35 10.33 8.84
N PRO A 499 -26.33 9.22 8.09
CA PRO A 499 -25.40 8.12 8.30
C PRO A 499 -23.95 8.58 8.53
N THR A 500 -23.29 7.98 9.51
CA THR A 500 -21.84 8.13 9.74
C THR A 500 -21.00 7.73 8.52
N GLU A 501 -19.75 8.19 8.46
CA GLU A 501 -18.78 7.79 7.44
C GLU A 501 -17.79 6.72 7.95
N GLY A 502 -17.43 5.79 7.07
CA GLY A 502 -16.38 4.79 7.28
C GLY A 502 -16.84 3.50 7.96
N ARG A 503 -16.27 2.37 7.53
CA ARG A 503 -16.61 1.02 8.02
C ARG A 503 -16.49 0.87 9.54
N ALA A 504 -15.43 1.43 10.13
CA ALA A 504 -15.19 1.33 11.57
C ALA A 504 -16.27 2.00 12.44
N LYS A 505 -17.05 2.93 11.86
CA LYS A 505 -18.17 3.63 12.51
C LYS A 505 -19.53 3.17 11.97
N GLU A 506 -19.58 1.98 11.36
CA GLU A 506 -20.77 1.45 10.69
C GLU A 506 -21.36 2.43 9.68
N GLY A 507 -20.46 3.13 8.98
CA GLY A 507 -20.82 4.19 8.06
C GLY A 507 -21.55 3.70 6.81
N GLY A 508 -22.38 4.57 6.26
CA GLY A 508 -23.08 4.32 5.00
C GLY A 508 -22.22 4.62 3.77
N LEU A 509 -22.73 4.22 2.60
CA LEU A 509 -22.19 4.69 1.32
C LEU A 509 -22.79 6.05 0.99
N ARG A 510 -21.95 6.96 0.50
CA ARG A 510 -22.38 8.28 0.06
C ARG A 510 -22.96 8.19 -1.34
N LEU A 511 -24.18 8.69 -1.50
CA LEU A 511 -24.78 8.96 -2.82
C LEU A 511 -24.46 10.40 -3.19
N GLY A 512 -23.58 10.57 -4.18
CA GLY A 512 -23.14 11.88 -4.64
C GLY A 512 -24.02 12.44 -5.76
N GLU A 513 -23.58 13.59 -6.29
CA GLU A 513 -24.27 14.27 -7.38
C GLU A 513 -24.31 13.43 -8.66
N MET A 514 -23.20 12.74 -8.98
CA MET A 514 -23.11 11.90 -10.18
C MET A 514 -24.05 10.69 -10.10
N GLU A 515 -24.17 10.06 -8.93
CA GLU A 515 -25.12 8.97 -8.71
C GLU A 515 -26.57 9.48 -8.83
N LYS A 516 -26.86 10.66 -8.27
CA LYS A 516 -28.16 11.34 -8.43
C LYS A 516 -28.49 11.60 -9.90
N ASP A 517 -27.55 12.14 -10.68
CA ASP A 517 -27.76 12.39 -12.12
C ASP A 517 -28.01 11.10 -12.91
N THR A 518 -27.41 9.99 -12.48
CA THR A 518 -27.67 8.67 -13.08
C THR A 518 -29.13 8.25 -12.88
N PHE A 519 -29.71 8.44 -11.69
CA PHE A 519 -31.14 8.17 -11.46
C PHE A 519 -32.05 9.09 -12.26
N VAL A 520 -31.70 10.37 -12.38
CA VAL A 520 -32.44 11.35 -13.20
C VAL A 520 -32.41 10.96 -14.67
N ALA A 521 -31.24 10.58 -15.20
CA ALA A 521 -31.09 10.14 -16.59
C ALA A 521 -31.91 8.88 -16.92
N HIS A 522 -32.04 7.96 -15.96
CA HIS A 522 -32.92 6.79 -16.08
C HIS A 522 -34.41 7.12 -15.90
N GLY A 523 -34.76 8.34 -15.47
CA GLY A 523 -36.14 8.72 -15.13
C GLY A 523 -36.67 8.04 -13.87
N ALA A 524 -35.80 7.53 -13.00
CA ALA A 524 -36.15 6.77 -11.80
C ALA A 524 -36.51 7.70 -10.62
N SER A 525 -37.52 8.56 -10.81
CA SER A 525 -37.90 9.62 -9.85
C SER A 525 -38.32 9.10 -8.47
N LEU A 526 -39.09 8.00 -8.42
CA LEU A 526 -39.52 7.39 -7.16
C LEU A 526 -38.35 6.80 -6.38
N LEU A 527 -37.44 6.10 -7.06
CA LEU A 527 -36.24 5.53 -6.46
C LEU A 527 -35.30 6.64 -5.97
N LEU A 528 -35.18 7.73 -6.73
CA LEU A 528 -34.42 8.90 -6.31
C LEU A 528 -34.99 9.47 -5.00
N LYS A 529 -36.32 9.67 -4.92
CA LYS A 529 -36.95 10.15 -3.69
C LYS A 529 -36.67 9.22 -2.51
N GLU A 530 -36.90 7.91 -2.66
CA GLU A 530 -36.65 6.91 -1.61
C GLU A 530 -35.20 6.94 -1.10
N ARG A 531 -34.22 7.13 -2.00
CA ARG A 531 -32.80 7.19 -1.62
C ARG A 531 -32.43 8.49 -0.91
N PHE A 532 -33.08 9.61 -1.24
CA PHE A 532 -32.84 10.91 -0.61
C PHE A 532 -33.62 11.11 0.69
N ASP A 533 -34.63 10.28 0.98
CA ASP A 533 -35.39 10.29 2.25
C ASP A 533 -34.59 9.72 3.45
N SER A 534 -33.25 9.76 3.39
CA SER A 534 -32.34 9.22 4.41
C SER A 534 -32.40 9.95 5.76
N ASP A 535 -32.74 11.24 5.73
CA ASP A 535 -32.79 12.15 6.88
C ASP A 535 -34.18 12.81 7.00
N ASN A 536 -35.22 12.10 6.58
CA ASN A 536 -36.60 12.56 6.60
C ASN A 536 -37.02 13.04 8.00
N THR A 537 -37.55 14.26 8.08
CA THR A 537 -38.05 14.89 9.31
C THR A 537 -39.35 15.63 9.05
N VAL A 538 -40.32 15.47 9.95
CA VAL A 538 -41.58 16.21 9.94
C VAL A 538 -41.41 17.47 10.78
N VAL A 539 -41.67 18.64 10.20
CA VAL A 539 -41.58 19.93 10.90
C VAL A 539 -42.89 20.72 10.81
N PRO A 540 -43.32 21.40 11.88
CA PRO A 540 -44.49 22.27 11.83
C PRO A 540 -44.12 23.59 11.13
N VAL A 541 -44.90 24.01 10.15
CA VAL A 541 -44.70 25.26 9.39
C VAL A 541 -45.96 26.12 9.47
N CYS A 542 -45.79 27.39 9.80
CA CYS A 542 -46.88 28.36 9.89
C CYS A 542 -47.32 28.82 8.49
N GLU A 543 -48.61 28.78 8.19
CA GLU A 543 -49.14 29.18 6.87
C GLU A 543 -48.93 30.67 6.56
N SER A 544 -49.18 31.56 7.54
CA SER A 544 -49.15 33.00 7.29
C SER A 544 -47.73 33.54 7.04
N CYS A 545 -46.76 33.11 7.86
CA CYS A 545 -45.39 33.62 7.81
C CYS A 545 -44.39 32.68 7.14
N GLY A 546 -44.72 31.40 6.93
CA GLY A 546 -43.86 30.41 6.30
C GLY A 546 -42.62 30.02 7.11
N MET A 547 -42.59 30.34 8.41
CA MET A 547 -41.52 29.92 9.32
C MET A 547 -41.84 28.59 9.97
N ILE A 548 -40.79 27.83 10.25
CA ILE A 548 -40.83 26.63 11.09
C ILE A 548 -41.28 27.06 12.49
N ALA A 549 -42.43 26.53 12.92
CA ALA A 549 -43.04 26.76 14.22
C ALA A 549 -42.38 25.89 15.31
N VAL A 550 -42.75 26.13 16.56
CA VAL A 550 -42.27 25.35 17.71
C VAL A 550 -43.42 24.51 18.24
N HIS A 551 -43.18 23.21 18.43
CA HIS A 551 -44.13 22.33 19.11
C HIS A 551 -43.85 22.31 20.61
N ASN A 552 -44.88 22.57 21.42
CA ASN A 552 -44.80 22.51 22.87
C ASN A 552 -45.41 21.21 23.37
N ASP A 553 -44.56 20.27 23.76
CA ASP A 553 -44.96 18.94 24.24
C ASP A 553 -45.85 19.01 25.49
N PHE A 554 -45.59 19.95 26.42
CA PHE A 554 -46.36 20.07 27.67
C PHE A 554 -47.80 20.48 27.44
N LYS A 555 -48.03 21.38 26.48
CA LYS A 555 -49.38 21.85 26.10
C LYS A 555 -49.97 21.04 24.95
N ASN A 556 -49.18 20.16 24.33
CA ASN A 556 -49.49 19.46 23.09
C ASN A 556 -50.01 20.41 21.99
N GLN A 557 -49.40 21.59 21.87
CA GLN A 557 -49.81 22.66 20.95
C GLN A 557 -48.59 23.24 20.24
N SER A 558 -48.73 23.48 18.93
CA SER A 558 -47.71 24.17 18.14
C SER A 558 -48.01 25.67 18.10
N TYR A 559 -46.99 26.52 18.22
CA TYR A 559 -47.15 27.96 18.12
C TYR A 559 -46.06 28.57 17.24
N CYS A 560 -46.41 29.66 16.55
CA CYS A 560 -45.43 30.41 15.76
C CYS A 560 -44.75 31.47 16.65
N PRO A 561 -43.40 31.53 16.69
CA PRO A 561 -42.70 32.55 17.48
C PRO A 561 -43.03 34.00 17.09
N VAL A 562 -43.49 34.24 15.86
CA VAL A 562 -43.79 35.59 15.35
C VAL A 562 -45.29 35.88 15.30
N CYS A 563 -46.11 34.90 14.90
CA CYS A 563 -47.54 35.12 14.73
C CYS A 563 -48.40 34.65 15.92
N GLY A 564 -47.80 34.00 16.91
CA GLY A 564 -48.49 33.51 18.11
C GLY A 564 -49.22 32.18 17.89
N GLU A 565 -50.19 31.91 18.76
CA GLU A 565 -50.96 30.66 18.83
C GLU A 565 -52.17 30.61 17.88
N ASN A 566 -52.66 31.77 17.40
CA ASN A 566 -53.88 31.89 16.58
C ASN A 566 -53.60 31.78 15.07
N VAL A 567 -52.72 30.88 14.64
CA VAL A 567 -52.41 30.70 13.22
C VAL A 567 -52.39 29.22 12.85
N GLU A 568 -52.86 28.92 11.64
CA GLU A 568 -52.81 27.56 11.11
C GLU A 568 -51.36 27.11 10.88
N ILE A 569 -51.06 25.92 11.40
CA ILE A 569 -49.74 25.29 11.37
C ILE A 569 -49.92 23.88 10.82
N ASN A 570 -49.18 23.58 9.77
CA ASN A 570 -49.19 22.26 9.14
C ASN A 570 -47.86 21.53 9.29
N ASN A 571 -47.93 20.22 9.42
CA ASN A 571 -46.76 19.36 9.49
C ASN A 571 -46.30 19.00 8.06
N ILE A 572 -45.07 19.42 7.72
CA ILE A 572 -44.48 19.19 6.40
C ILE A 572 -43.31 18.22 6.53
N GLU A 573 -43.28 17.26 5.63
CA GLU A 573 -42.20 16.29 5.47
C GLU A 573 -41.09 16.91 4.61
N LEU A 574 -39.86 16.96 5.15
CA LEU A 574 -38.68 17.48 4.45
C LEU A 574 -37.40 16.81 4.95
N SER A 575 -36.29 17.02 4.24
CA SER A 575 -34.98 16.55 4.72
C SER A 575 -34.48 17.40 5.89
N TYR A 576 -33.92 16.75 6.90
CA TYR A 576 -33.34 17.45 8.04
C TYR A 576 -32.20 18.41 7.61
N ALA A 577 -31.43 18.03 6.60
CA ALA A 577 -30.42 18.89 6.00
C ALA A 577 -31.00 20.21 5.48
N PHE A 578 -32.19 20.19 4.86
CA PHE A 578 -32.86 21.41 4.41
C PHE A 578 -33.31 22.28 5.60
N LYS A 579 -33.84 21.66 6.66
CA LYS A 579 -34.16 22.39 7.91
C LYS A 579 -32.93 23.08 8.48
N LEU A 580 -31.78 22.41 8.48
CA LEU A 580 -30.52 22.96 8.96
C LEU A 580 -30.06 24.16 8.13
N ILE A 581 -30.19 24.09 6.80
CA ILE A 581 -29.92 25.21 5.89
C ILE A 581 -30.82 26.43 6.22
N VAL A 582 -32.11 26.21 6.48
CA VAL A 582 -33.04 27.29 6.87
C VAL A 582 -32.59 27.98 8.16
N ASP A 583 -32.11 27.22 9.14
CA ASP A 583 -31.58 27.77 10.40
C ASP A 583 -30.25 28.51 10.19
N GLU A 584 -29.35 28.00 9.34
CA GLU A 584 -28.11 28.68 8.99
C GLU A 584 -28.37 30.02 8.31
N PHE A 585 -29.28 30.08 7.33
CA PHE A 585 -29.69 31.35 6.72
C PHE A 585 -30.31 32.31 7.74
N ARG A 586 -31.13 31.80 8.66
CA ARG A 586 -31.71 32.61 9.73
C ARG A 586 -30.62 33.22 10.64
N SER A 587 -29.56 32.46 10.93
CA SER A 587 -28.42 32.97 11.71
C SER A 587 -27.67 34.11 11.01
N LEU A 588 -27.70 34.14 9.67
CA LEU A 588 -27.15 35.21 8.84
C LEU A 588 -28.11 36.41 8.67
N GLY A 589 -29.28 36.39 9.32
CA GLY A 589 -30.30 37.43 9.16
C GLY A 589 -31.13 37.31 7.88
N ILE A 590 -31.05 36.18 7.17
CA ILE A 590 -31.83 35.91 5.97
C ILE A 590 -33.06 35.09 6.34
N ASN A 591 -34.25 35.65 6.13
CA ASN A 591 -35.51 34.96 6.40
C ASN A 591 -36.01 34.19 5.17
N MET A 592 -35.89 32.86 5.19
CA MET A 592 -36.47 31.98 4.17
C MET A 592 -37.94 31.69 4.48
N LYS A 593 -38.85 32.26 3.68
CA LYS A 593 -40.29 32.00 3.79
C LYS A 593 -40.67 30.76 2.98
N ILE A 594 -41.13 29.70 3.65
CA ILE A 594 -41.69 28.50 3.01
C ILE A 594 -43.16 28.79 2.66
N LYS A 595 -43.48 28.80 1.37
CA LYS A 595 -44.88 28.92 0.91
C LYS A 595 -45.48 27.52 0.81
N LEU A 596 -46.53 27.27 1.59
CA LEU A 596 -47.24 26.00 1.56
C LEU A 596 -48.27 26.03 0.43
N GLU A 597 -48.37 24.93 -0.31
CA GLU A 597 -49.37 24.70 -1.34
C GLU A 597 -50.10 23.39 -1.03
N ASN A 598 -51.35 23.28 -1.49
CA ASN A 598 -52.11 22.06 -1.34
C ASN A 598 -51.47 20.94 -2.17
N LYS A 599 -51.54 19.72 -1.63
CA LYS A 599 -50.95 18.51 -2.23
C LYS A 599 -51.63 18.08 -3.54
N TYR A 600 -52.74 18.71 -3.91
CA TYR A 600 -53.62 18.36 -5.03
C TYR A 600 -53.84 19.54 -5.98
#